data_AF-A0A929UTR0-F1
#
_entry.id   AF-A0A929UTR0-F1
#
_cell.length_a   1.000
_cell.length_b   1.000
_cell.length_c   1.000
_cell.angle_alpha   90.00
_cell.angle_beta   90.00
_cell.angle_gamma   90.00
#
_symmetry.space_group_name_H-M   'P 1'
#
loop_
_entity.id
_entity.type
_entity.pdbx_description
1 polymer ?
#
loop_
_entity_poly.entity_id
_entity_poly.type
_entity_poly.pdbx_seq_one_letter_code
_entity_poly.pdbx_strand_id
1 'polypeptide(L)'
;MSFESSEPMNQDSSCIHEDEPVYWGQTTDPSQHNPDNFRYLVHAFNPFSLFNAIYISKKTGASNDEVRRQSIDLQIRPEEIDERVSVSMSLIENGHTATYGSSGIIVQAPESSIVFTSPTEAGVINSNKGRLVARGQSRGLLSPDQLLERGSPHTYNEVVALGRSGLRAVGLFYKVDSRKKPVDSDQAANMLGLGRRTGLPVVEIPKENIYTENKVVRYTYMDSSRREELRIFLGGMCYCAPKSKGDLGFRVVEGDTLKRHFPSPEKFEAAIGFALRTGEIGEDEANQILEDYRTADIERQTPTAYFDKDGEIDRVECLQGYGEREVKLNINRHGIANKIQKGAARLRGKGAKSLSQYATDRMIEAAVKNLSPEEAESIRSWYEKVRPSIADTWSQQDRARSRMGYRIIR
;
A
#
# COMPACT_ATOMS: atom_id res chain seq x y z
N MET A 1 64.23 -64.11 10.81
CA MET A 1 64.86 -63.64 9.55
C MET A 1 63.98 -64.18 8.44
N SER A 2 63.25 -63.41 7.63
CA SER A 2 63.21 -61.96 7.38
C SER A 2 61.75 -61.59 7.07
N PHE A 3 61.31 -60.40 7.51
CA PHE A 3 59.98 -59.86 7.23
C PHE A 3 60.04 -59.02 5.95
N GLU A 4 59.20 -59.35 4.97
CA GLU A 4 59.00 -58.51 3.79
C GLU A 4 58.03 -57.36 4.09
N SER A 5 58.43 -56.20 3.58
CA SER A 5 57.86 -54.87 3.74
C SER A 5 56.63 -54.69 2.84
N SER A 6 55.48 -54.36 3.44
CA SER A 6 54.32 -53.80 2.74
C SER A 6 54.38 -52.27 2.75
N GLU A 7 54.42 -51.68 1.55
CA GLU A 7 54.27 -50.25 1.31
C GLU A 7 52.87 -49.76 1.73
N PRO A 8 52.73 -48.51 2.24
CA PRO A 8 51.43 -47.95 2.56
C PRO A 8 50.76 -47.37 1.31
N MET A 9 49.57 -47.88 0.99
CA MET A 9 48.67 -47.31 -0.01
C MET A 9 48.16 -45.93 0.46
N ASN A 10 48.16 -44.99 -0.49
CA ASN A 10 47.65 -43.62 -0.40
C ASN A 10 46.30 -43.54 0.34
N GLN A 11 46.27 -42.71 1.39
CA GLN A 11 45.01 -42.15 1.90
C GLN A 11 44.55 -41.09 0.90
N ASP A 12 43.59 -41.45 0.06
CA ASP A 12 42.79 -40.47 -0.65
C ASP A 12 42.06 -39.60 0.38
N SER A 13 42.39 -38.32 0.33
CA SER A 13 41.75 -37.26 1.10
C SER A 13 40.27 -37.23 0.72
N SER A 14 39.42 -37.69 1.64
CA SER A 14 37.98 -37.47 1.57
C SER A 14 37.73 -35.96 1.60
N CYS A 15 37.49 -35.38 0.41
CA CYS A 15 36.90 -34.06 0.29
C CYS A 15 35.51 -34.16 0.90
N ILE A 16 35.36 -33.67 2.14
CA ILE A 16 34.05 -33.44 2.74
C ILE A 16 33.42 -32.34 1.89
N HIS A 17 32.57 -32.74 0.94
CA HIS A 17 31.58 -31.82 0.40
C HIS A 17 30.70 -31.43 1.59
N GLU A 18 30.79 -30.19 2.05
CA GLU A 18 29.74 -29.63 2.90
C GLU A 18 28.46 -29.69 2.08
N ASP A 19 27.56 -30.61 2.44
CA ASP A 19 26.24 -30.70 1.83
C ASP A 19 25.58 -29.32 1.92
N GLU A 20 25.10 -28.80 0.78
CA GLU A 20 24.37 -27.53 0.78
C GLU A 20 23.24 -27.60 1.80
N PRO A 21 23.05 -26.56 2.64
CA PRO A 21 22.03 -26.60 3.67
C PRO A 21 20.65 -26.73 3.03
N VAL A 22 19.85 -27.65 3.56
CA VAL A 22 18.44 -27.79 3.15
C VAL A 22 17.70 -26.51 3.53
N TYR A 23 17.06 -25.87 2.55
CA TYR A 23 16.34 -24.62 2.73
C TYR A 23 14.86 -24.87 2.98
N TRP A 24 14.32 -24.16 3.96
CA TRP A 24 12.92 -24.27 4.34
C TRP A 24 12.01 -23.63 3.29
N GLY A 25 10.83 -24.21 3.09
CA GLY A 25 9.79 -23.60 2.28
C GLY A 25 9.80 -23.98 0.81
N GLN A 26 10.73 -24.83 0.35
CA GLN A 26 10.82 -25.26 -1.06
C GLN A 26 10.75 -24.08 -2.03
N THR A 27 11.48 -23.01 -1.71
CA THR A 27 11.35 -21.74 -2.41
C THR A 27 11.93 -21.81 -3.82
N THR A 28 11.23 -21.21 -4.77
CA THR A 28 11.69 -21.02 -6.15
C THR A 28 12.87 -20.04 -6.18
N ASP A 29 13.82 -20.24 -7.09
CA ASP A 29 14.82 -19.22 -7.41
C ASP A 29 14.11 -17.99 -8.04
N PRO A 30 14.23 -16.78 -7.48
CA PRO A 30 13.57 -15.61 -8.04
C PRO A 30 14.01 -15.23 -9.46
N SER A 31 15.18 -15.68 -9.92
CA SER A 31 15.62 -15.52 -11.32
C SER A 31 14.80 -16.37 -12.30
N GLN A 32 14.14 -17.42 -11.80
CA GLN A 32 13.27 -18.33 -12.53
C GLN A 32 11.79 -18.05 -12.26
N HIS A 33 11.45 -16.82 -11.87
CA HIS A 33 10.09 -16.45 -11.50
C HIS A 33 9.08 -16.78 -12.61
N ASN A 34 8.07 -17.56 -12.24
CA ASN A 34 6.87 -17.78 -13.03
C ASN A 34 5.66 -17.32 -12.19
N PRO A 35 4.84 -16.35 -12.67
CA PRO A 35 3.69 -15.86 -11.92
C PRO A 35 2.65 -16.95 -11.61
N ASP A 36 2.59 -18.01 -12.41
CA ASP A 36 1.64 -19.11 -12.23
C ASP A 36 2.18 -20.21 -11.30
N ASN A 37 3.49 -20.25 -11.08
CA ASN A 37 4.16 -21.28 -10.29
C ASN A 37 5.40 -20.69 -9.59
N PHE A 38 5.19 -20.15 -8.40
CA PHE A 38 6.27 -19.71 -7.52
C PHE A 38 5.93 -20.04 -6.07
N ARG A 39 6.97 -20.19 -5.27
CA ARG A 39 6.89 -20.22 -3.80
C ARG A 39 8.06 -19.44 -3.23
N TYR A 40 7.80 -18.46 -2.37
CA TYR A 40 8.84 -17.61 -1.79
C TYR A 40 8.62 -17.45 -0.29
N LEU A 41 9.72 -17.39 0.45
CA LEU A 41 9.73 -16.89 1.81
C LEU A 41 10.10 -15.41 1.77
N VAL A 42 9.22 -14.53 2.26
CA VAL A 42 9.39 -13.08 2.07
C VAL A 42 9.35 -12.29 3.36
N HIS A 43 10.32 -11.38 3.54
CA HIS A 43 10.27 -10.35 4.58
C HIS A 43 9.68 -9.06 3.98
N ALA A 44 8.42 -8.79 4.28
CA ALA A 44 7.73 -7.60 3.79
C ALA A 44 8.05 -6.36 4.63
N PHE A 45 8.37 -5.25 3.97
CA PHE A 45 8.65 -3.98 4.61
C PHE A 45 7.38 -3.31 5.11
N ASN A 46 7.39 -2.90 6.37
CA ASN A 46 6.32 -2.11 6.96
C ASN A 46 6.52 -0.62 6.61
N PRO A 47 5.53 0.07 5.99
CA PRO A 47 5.60 1.51 5.72
C PRO A 47 5.66 2.39 6.99
N PHE A 48 5.46 1.82 8.17
CA PHE A 48 5.53 2.46 9.50
C PHE A 48 6.68 1.93 10.38
N SER A 49 7.61 1.12 9.85
CA SER A 49 8.63 0.39 10.63
C SER A 49 9.63 1.25 11.40
N LEU A 50 9.95 2.45 10.92
CA LEU A 50 11.04 3.26 11.49
C LEU A 50 10.80 3.58 12.98
N PHE A 51 9.53 3.68 13.40
CA PHE A 51 9.15 3.95 14.80
C PHE A 51 9.07 2.70 15.69
N ASN A 52 8.89 1.50 15.12
CA ASN A 52 8.65 0.28 15.89
C ASN A 52 9.92 -0.28 16.56
N ALA A 53 11.10 -0.16 15.93
CA ALA A 53 12.34 -0.67 16.53
C ALA A 53 12.72 0.06 17.83
N ILE A 54 12.51 1.38 17.87
CA ILE A 54 12.78 2.21 19.06
C ILE A 54 11.75 1.92 20.17
N TYR A 55 10.47 1.78 19.82
CA TYR A 55 9.38 1.58 20.79
C TYR A 55 9.40 0.20 21.48
N ILE A 56 9.87 -0.85 20.79
CA ILE A 56 9.88 -2.24 21.30
C ILE A 56 11.03 -2.51 22.29
N SER A 57 12.09 -1.69 22.27
CA SER A 57 13.28 -1.87 23.14
C SER A 57 13.00 -1.79 24.64
N LYS A 58 12.05 -0.95 25.09
CA LYS A 58 11.79 -0.73 26.53
C LYS A 58 10.91 -1.80 27.21
N LYS A 59 10.25 -2.69 26.46
CA LYS A 59 9.24 -3.64 27.00
C LYS A 59 9.60 -5.13 26.88
N THR A 60 10.73 -5.49 26.27
CA THR A 60 10.96 -6.86 25.78
C THR A 60 12.00 -7.68 26.54
N GLY A 61 12.75 -7.06 27.46
CA GLY A 61 13.86 -7.74 28.17
C GLY A 61 14.99 -8.17 27.25
N ALA A 62 15.06 -7.60 26.04
CA ALA A 62 16.13 -7.81 25.07
C ALA A 62 17.41 -7.08 25.52
N SER A 63 18.56 -7.65 25.20
CA SER A 63 19.85 -6.99 25.42
C SER A 63 20.05 -5.79 24.47
N ASN A 64 20.90 -4.84 24.84
CA ASN A 64 21.25 -3.70 23.96
C ASN A 64 21.82 -4.14 22.61
N ASP A 65 22.57 -5.25 22.58
CA ASP A 65 23.09 -5.82 21.33
C ASP A 65 21.95 -6.36 20.45
N GLU A 66 21.02 -7.12 21.02
CA GLU A 66 19.86 -7.63 20.27
C GLU A 66 19.01 -6.49 19.70
N VAL A 67 18.79 -5.42 20.46
CA VAL A 67 18.07 -4.23 19.97
C VAL A 67 18.82 -3.61 18.80
N ARG A 68 20.14 -3.42 18.92
CA ARG A 68 20.98 -2.87 17.85
C ARG A 68 20.91 -3.73 16.59
N ARG A 69 21.08 -5.05 16.72
CA ARG A 69 21.04 -5.98 15.58
C ARG A 69 19.67 -6.05 14.93
N GLN A 70 18.59 -6.06 15.73
CA GLN A 70 17.23 -6.05 15.17
C GLN A 70 16.89 -4.73 14.46
N SER A 71 17.57 -3.63 14.80
CA SER A 71 17.37 -2.32 14.18
C SER A 71 18.05 -2.12 12.81
N ILE A 72 18.80 -3.12 12.31
CA ILE A 72 19.40 -3.07 10.97
C ILE A 72 18.30 -2.80 9.94
N ASP A 73 18.44 -1.71 9.19
CA ASP A 73 17.49 -1.33 8.14
C ASP A 73 17.74 -2.13 6.86
N LEU A 74 16.91 -3.15 6.64
CA LEU A 74 16.99 -4.00 5.45
C LEU A 74 16.43 -3.35 4.17
N GLN A 75 15.77 -2.18 4.27
CA GLN A 75 15.46 -1.39 3.06
C GLN A 75 16.71 -0.76 2.47
N ILE A 76 17.73 -0.53 3.32
CA ILE A 76 19.01 0.04 2.92
C ILE A 76 20.06 -1.05 2.77
N ARG A 77 20.08 -2.08 3.61
CA ARG A 77 21.14 -3.10 3.65
C ARG A 77 20.55 -4.53 3.69
N PRO A 78 19.84 -4.97 2.64
CA PRO A 78 19.26 -6.32 2.57
C PRO A 78 20.32 -7.43 2.69
N GLU A 79 21.55 -7.18 2.27
CA GLU A 79 22.70 -8.10 2.41
C GLU A 79 23.04 -8.43 3.87
N GLU A 80 22.68 -7.58 4.83
CA GLU A 80 22.90 -7.80 6.28
C GLU A 80 21.72 -8.53 6.95
N ILE A 81 20.87 -9.22 6.17
CA ILE A 81 19.70 -9.92 6.71
C ILE A 81 20.03 -10.93 7.80
N ASP A 82 21.14 -11.65 7.67
CA ASP A 82 21.59 -12.63 8.66
C ASP A 82 22.15 -11.98 9.93
N GLU A 83 22.49 -10.69 9.92
CA GLU A 83 23.00 -10.03 11.14
C GLU A 83 21.91 -9.65 12.14
N ARG A 84 20.63 -9.69 11.72
CA ARG A 84 19.49 -9.46 12.63
C ARG A 84 19.40 -10.52 13.72
N VAL A 85 18.62 -10.24 14.77
CA VAL A 85 18.33 -11.26 15.79
C VAL A 85 17.42 -12.32 15.19
N SER A 86 16.36 -11.88 14.53
CA SER A 86 15.47 -12.71 13.74
C SER A 86 14.83 -11.93 12.60
N VAL A 87 14.31 -12.68 11.63
CA VAL A 87 13.54 -12.14 10.51
C VAL A 87 12.18 -12.83 10.53
N SER A 88 11.12 -12.02 10.67
CA SER A 88 9.74 -12.46 10.49
C SER A 88 9.35 -12.31 9.03
N MET A 89 8.80 -13.38 8.47
CA MET A 89 8.57 -13.58 7.05
C MET A 89 7.19 -14.19 6.85
N SER A 90 6.72 -14.19 5.60
CA SER A 90 5.56 -14.95 5.17
C SER A 90 5.97 -15.90 4.06
N LEU A 91 5.51 -17.14 4.13
CA LEU A 91 5.56 -18.07 3.00
C LEU A 91 4.42 -17.71 2.04
N ILE A 92 4.74 -17.43 0.78
CA ILE A 92 3.78 -17.06 -0.24
C ILE A 92 3.92 -17.94 -1.47
N GLU A 93 2.82 -18.18 -2.16
CA GLU A 93 2.75 -18.87 -3.44
C GLU A 93 1.60 -18.33 -4.29
N ASN A 94 1.43 -18.85 -5.50
CA ASN A 94 0.29 -18.50 -6.33
C ASN A 94 -1.02 -18.79 -5.57
N GLY A 95 -1.94 -17.82 -5.51
CA GLY A 95 -3.15 -17.87 -4.70
C GLY A 95 -2.96 -17.48 -3.22
N HIS A 96 -1.78 -17.65 -2.63
CA HIS A 96 -1.47 -17.28 -1.24
C HIS A 96 -0.44 -16.15 -1.20
N THR A 97 -0.88 -14.92 -1.48
CA THR A 97 0.03 -13.78 -1.66
C THR A 97 -0.06 -12.74 -0.55
N ALA A 98 -0.84 -12.95 0.50
CA ALA A 98 -0.94 -11.98 1.58
C ALA A 98 0.41 -11.79 2.31
N THR A 99 0.79 -10.53 2.50
CA THR A 99 1.99 -10.10 3.20
C THR A 99 1.68 -8.88 4.06
N TYR A 100 2.46 -8.64 5.12
CA TYR A 100 2.28 -7.45 5.97
C TYR A 100 2.42 -6.13 5.17
N GLY A 101 3.40 -6.08 4.27
CA GLY A 101 3.72 -4.93 3.42
C GLY A 101 3.60 -5.24 1.93
N SER A 102 3.65 -4.20 1.09
CA SER A 102 3.51 -4.32 -0.38
C SER A 102 4.84 -4.51 -1.13
N SER A 103 5.96 -4.57 -0.44
CA SER A 103 7.30 -4.80 -1.01
C SER A 103 8.21 -5.41 0.03
N GLY A 104 9.36 -5.97 -0.38
CA GLY A 104 10.30 -6.57 0.56
C GLY A 104 11.37 -7.44 -0.10
N ILE A 105 11.95 -8.29 0.74
CA ILE A 105 13.06 -9.19 0.38
C ILE A 105 12.52 -10.62 0.25
N ILE A 106 12.97 -11.34 -0.77
CA ILE A 106 12.84 -12.79 -0.86
C ILE A 106 14.06 -13.40 -0.18
N VAL A 107 13.79 -14.27 0.79
CA VAL A 107 14.77 -14.79 1.73
C VAL A 107 14.90 -16.29 1.50
N GLN A 108 16.13 -16.76 1.53
CA GLN A 108 16.45 -18.16 1.64
C GLN A 108 16.90 -18.43 3.07
N ALA A 109 16.26 -19.39 3.74
CA ALA A 109 16.48 -19.68 5.14
C ALA A 109 16.76 -21.18 5.33
N PRO A 110 17.89 -21.58 5.94
CA PRO A 110 18.14 -22.98 6.28
C PRO A 110 17.04 -23.50 7.20
N GLU A 111 16.63 -24.77 7.05
CA GLU A 111 15.59 -25.37 7.88
C GLU A 111 15.89 -25.27 9.37
N SER A 112 17.16 -25.44 9.75
CA SER A 112 17.66 -25.32 11.12
C SER A 112 17.50 -23.91 11.72
N SER A 113 17.32 -22.88 10.89
CA SER A 113 17.14 -21.50 11.35
C SER A 113 15.69 -21.18 11.75
N ILE A 114 14.72 -21.98 11.30
CA ILE A 114 13.30 -21.73 11.54
C ILE A 114 12.95 -22.08 12.98
N VAL A 115 12.44 -21.10 13.72
CA VAL A 115 12.09 -21.23 15.13
C VAL A 115 10.61 -21.02 15.40
N PHE A 116 9.84 -20.56 14.43
CA PHE A 116 8.41 -20.35 14.60
C PHE A 116 7.67 -20.37 13.27
N THR A 117 6.49 -20.97 13.25
CA THR A 117 5.56 -20.96 12.13
C THR A 117 4.14 -20.81 12.65
N SER A 118 3.31 -19.98 12.01
CA SER A 118 1.91 -19.79 12.39
C SER A 118 1.08 -19.46 11.14
N PRO A 119 -0.07 -20.12 10.93
CA PRO A 119 -0.92 -19.87 9.76
C PRO A 119 -1.54 -18.46 9.76
N THR A 120 -1.48 -17.77 10.91
CA THR A 120 -1.90 -16.38 11.10
C THR A 120 -0.83 -15.61 11.88
N GLU A 121 -0.85 -14.28 11.77
CA GLU A 121 0.03 -13.40 12.56
C GLU A 121 -0.08 -13.70 14.06
N ALA A 122 1.05 -14.05 14.69
CA ALA A 122 1.12 -14.39 16.11
C ALA A 122 1.78 -13.30 16.95
N GLY A 123 2.10 -12.15 16.34
CA GLY A 123 2.61 -10.96 16.99
C GLY A 123 3.92 -11.23 17.73
N VAL A 124 4.84 -11.94 17.08
CA VAL A 124 6.03 -12.45 17.76
C VAL A 124 7.04 -11.32 18.02
N ILE A 125 7.58 -11.30 19.24
CA ILE A 125 8.59 -10.32 19.65
C ILE A 125 9.95 -10.74 19.07
N ASN A 126 10.29 -10.17 17.91
CA ASN A 126 11.50 -10.50 17.14
C ASN A 126 12.83 -10.00 17.75
N SER A 127 12.80 -9.31 18.90
CA SER A 127 14.01 -8.76 19.54
C SER A 127 14.57 -9.64 20.66
N ASN A 128 13.99 -10.81 20.96
CA ASN A 128 14.44 -11.67 22.07
C ASN A 128 14.55 -13.13 21.62
N LYS A 129 15.79 -13.59 21.37
CA LYS A 129 16.05 -14.95 20.86
C LYS A 129 15.48 -16.04 21.76
N GLY A 130 15.66 -15.91 23.08
CA GLY A 130 15.20 -16.93 24.04
C GLY A 130 13.68 -17.13 24.02
N ARG A 131 12.92 -16.04 23.96
CA ARG A 131 11.45 -16.10 23.86
C ARG A 131 10.96 -16.70 22.55
N LEU A 132 11.66 -16.45 21.44
CA LEU A 132 11.33 -17.01 20.14
C LEU A 132 11.42 -18.54 20.16
N VAL A 133 12.56 -19.06 20.60
CA VAL A 133 12.83 -20.51 20.67
C VAL A 133 11.83 -21.22 21.57
N ALA A 134 11.59 -20.68 22.78
CA ALA A 134 10.64 -21.26 23.73
C ALA A 134 9.20 -21.32 23.17
N ARG A 135 8.77 -20.27 22.46
CA ARG A 135 7.44 -20.21 21.85
C ARG A 135 7.30 -21.20 20.70
N GLY A 136 8.33 -21.35 19.87
CA GLY A 136 8.40 -22.37 18.82
C GLY A 136 8.26 -23.79 19.36
N GLN A 137 9.08 -24.12 20.36
CA GLN A 137 9.08 -25.43 21.01
C GLN A 137 7.70 -25.79 21.62
N SER A 138 6.98 -24.80 22.17
CA SER A 138 5.65 -25.04 22.75
C SER A 138 4.54 -25.34 21.74
N ARG A 139 4.68 -24.92 20.48
CA ARG A 139 3.63 -25.04 19.45
C ARG A 139 3.90 -26.10 18.40
N GLY A 140 5.16 -26.49 18.23
CA GLY A 140 5.61 -27.29 17.09
C GLY A 140 5.75 -26.43 15.83
N LEU A 141 6.64 -26.86 14.93
CA LEU A 141 6.82 -26.22 13.63
C LEU A 141 5.92 -26.93 12.61
N LEU A 142 5.21 -26.14 11.81
CA LEU A 142 4.46 -26.62 10.65
C LEU A 142 5.40 -26.79 9.47
N SER A 143 5.17 -27.81 8.66
CA SER A 143 5.79 -27.88 7.34
C SER A 143 5.28 -26.74 6.45
N PRO A 144 5.99 -26.41 5.35
CA PRO A 144 5.53 -25.40 4.40
C PRO A 144 4.10 -25.63 3.89
N ASP A 145 3.77 -26.86 3.51
CA ASP A 145 2.44 -27.21 3.00
C ASP A 145 1.38 -27.12 4.10
N GLN A 146 1.66 -27.62 5.31
CA GLN A 146 0.75 -27.50 6.45
C GLN A 146 0.48 -26.05 6.84
N LEU A 147 1.47 -25.17 6.70
CA LEU A 147 1.32 -23.74 6.98
C LEU A 147 0.34 -23.10 6.00
N LEU A 148 0.46 -23.43 4.71
CA LEU A 148 -0.39 -22.90 3.66
C LEU A 148 -1.80 -23.48 3.73
N GLU A 149 -1.95 -24.80 3.89
CA GLU A 149 -3.25 -25.49 4.03
C GLU A 149 -4.09 -24.95 5.20
N ARG A 150 -3.45 -24.59 6.31
CA ARG A 150 -4.12 -24.03 7.50
C ARG A 150 -4.27 -22.51 7.46
N GLY A 151 -3.59 -21.86 6.53
CA GLY A 151 -3.61 -20.42 6.34
C GLY A 151 -4.83 -19.94 5.56
N SER A 152 -4.87 -18.63 5.31
CA SER A 152 -5.85 -18.03 4.40
C SER A 152 -5.11 -17.28 3.30
N PRO A 153 -5.59 -17.30 2.05
CA PRO A 153 -5.03 -16.49 0.98
C PRO A 153 -5.05 -14.97 1.31
N HIS A 154 -6.02 -14.56 2.12
CA HIS A 154 -6.31 -13.15 2.43
C HIS A 154 -5.57 -12.62 3.66
N THR A 155 -4.95 -13.49 4.47
CA THR A 155 -4.22 -13.08 5.68
C THR A 155 -2.81 -13.66 5.65
N TYR A 156 -1.81 -12.85 5.98
CA TYR A 156 -0.43 -13.33 5.97
C TYR A 156 -0.18 -14.31 7.12
N ASN A 157 0.57 -15.37 6.81
CA ASN A 157 1.16 -16.27 7.79
C ASN A 157 2.46 -15.68 8.34
N GLU A 158 2.97 -16.28 9.42
CA GLU A 158 4.20 -15.86 10.08
C GLU A 158 5.19 -17.02 10.17
N VAL A 159 6.38 -16.81 9.62
CA VAL A 159 7.54 -17.69 9.71
C VAL A 159 8.69 -16.87 10.29
N VAL A 160 9.30 -17.33 11.39
CA VAL A 160 10.43 -16.62 12.01
C VAL A 160 11.68 -17.48 11.91
N ALA A 161 12.73 -16.89 11.35
CA ALA A 161 14.06 -17.47 11.32
C ALA A 161 15.04 -16.65 12.17
N LEU A 162 15.98 -17.32 12.82
CA LEU A 162 17.06 -16.65 13.54
C LEU A 162 18.13 -16.15 12.58
N GLY A 163 18.68 -14.97 12.85
CA GLY A 163 19.91 -14.54 12.17
C GLY A 163 21.14 -15.28 12.68
N ARG A 164 22.26 -15.07 12.01
CA ARG A 164 23.54 -15.79 12.13
C ARG A 164 23.35 -17.28 12.00
N SER A 165 22.46 -17.65 11.11
CA SER A 165 22.06 -19.02 10.84
C SER A 165 22.10 -19.33 9.35
N GLY A 166 22.72 -18.45 8.54
CA GLY A 166 22.86 -18.64 7.09
C GLY A 166 21.69 -18.07 6.28
N LEU A 167 20.97 -17.07 6.79
CA LEU A 167 19.92 -16.39 6.03
C LEU A 167 20.53 -15.61 4.86
N ARG A 168 19.88 -15.67 3.69
CA ARG A 168 20.34 -14.93 2.49
C ARG A 168 19.20 -14.18 1.82
N ALA A 169 19.46 -12.93 1.44
CA ALA A 169 18.60 -12.21 0.52
C ALA A 169 18.89 -12.71 -0.90
N VAL A 170 17.92 -13.36 -1.53
CA VAL A 170 18.06 -13.98 -2.86
C VAL A 170 17.23 -13.28 -3.94
N GLY A 171 16.36 -12.36 -3.54
CA GLY A 171 15.57 -11.54 -4.46
C GLY A 171 14.84 -10.43 -3.74
N LEU A 172 14.13 -9.61 -4.50
CA LEU A 172 13.28 -8.53 -4.03
C LEU A 172 11.90 -8.68 -4.65
N PHE A 173 10.88 -8.15 -4.00
CA PHE A 173 9.53 -8.16 -4.57
C PHE A 173 8.80 -6.85 -4.34
N TYR A 174 7.84 -6.56 -5.22
CA TYR A 174 6.78 -5.58 -4.96
C TYR A 174 5.44 -6.10 -5.48
N LYS A 175 4.36 -5.61 -4.87
CA LYS A 175 2.99 -5.98 -5.21
C LYS A 175 2.50 -5.17 -6.40
N VAL A 176 1.84 -5.84 -7.34
CA VAL A 176 1.13 -5.22 -8.46
C VAL A 176 -0.37 -5.46 -8.36
N ASP A 177 -1.15 -4.49 -8.81
CA ASP A 177 -2.60 -4.60 -8.92
C ASP A 177 -3.02 -5.44 -10.15
N SER A 178 -4.32 -5.64 -10.32
CA SER A 178 -4.92 -6.33 -11.47
C SER A 178 -4.58 -5.70 -12.83
N ARG A 179 -4.13 -4.43 -12.87
CA ARG A 179 -3.68 -3.71 -14.06
C ARG A 179 -2.17 -3.81 -14.27
N LYS A 180 -1.48 -4.67 -13.51
CA LYS A 180 -0.01 -4.81 -13.48
C LYS A 180 0.70 -3.50 -13.09
N LYS A 181 0.03 -2.62 -12.35
CA LYS A 181 0.66 -1.40 -11.81
C LYS A 181 1.12 -1.65 -10.38
N PRO A 182 2.25 -1.05 -9.95
CA PRO A 182 2.65 -1.10 -8.54
C PRO A 182 1.54 -0.60 -7.61
N VAL A 183 1.21 -1.40 -6.59
CA VAL A 183 0.28 -0.99 -5.53
C VAL A 183 0.82 0.26 -4.80
N ASP A 184 2.14 0.30 -4.60
CA ASP A 184 2.92 1.43 -4.10
C ASP A 184 4.09 1.70 -5.06
N SER A 185 4.00 2.80 -5.80
CA SER A 185 4.98 3.16 -6.83
C SER A 185 6.33 3.61 -6.25
N ASP A 186 6.34 4.24 -5.07
CA ASP A 186 7.59 4.68 -4.43
C ASP A 186 8.36 3.47 -3.93
N GLN A 187 7.66 2.52 -3.30
CA GLN A 187 8.26 1.25 -2.87
C GLN A 187 8.74 0.40 -4.04
N ALA A 188 7.98 0.30 -5.13
CA ALA A 188 8.44 -0.40 -6.32
C ALA A 188 9.70 0.24 -6.94
N ALA A 189 9.75 1.58 -7.03
CA ALA A 189 10.94 2.29 -7.49
C ALA A 189 12.15 2.02 -6.58
N ASN A 190 11.94 1.97 -5.26
CA ASN A 190 12.98 1.59 -4.30
C ASN A 190 13.47 0.16 -4.54
N MET A 191 12.58 -0.81 -4.77
CA MET A 191 12.97 -2.21 -5.00
C MET A 191 13.75 -2.37 -6.30
N LEU A 192 13.34 -1.68 -7.36
CA LEU A 192 14.07 -1.65 -8.62
C LEU A 192 15.46 -1.01 -8.46
N GLY A 193 15.56 0.08 -7.68
CA GLY A 193 16.84 0.70 -7.36
C GLY A 193 17.76 -0.21 -6.54
N LEU A 194 17.18 -0.90 -5.55
CA LEU A 194 17.89 -1.84 -4.70
C LEU A 194 18.40 -3.05 -5.49
N GLY A 195 17.57 -3.63 -6.36
CA GLY A 195 17.97 -4.73 -7.23
C GLY A 195 19.11 -4.36 -8.17
N ARG A 196 19.10 -3.14 -8.74
CA ARG A 196 20.24 -2.63 -9.53
C ARG A 196 21.52 -2.50 -8.71
N ARG A 197 21.40 -2.09 -7.45
CA ARG A 197 22.56 -1.89 -6.56
C ARG A 197 23.16 -3.20 -6.09
N THR A 198 22.32 -4.20 -5.77
CA THR A 198 22.76 -5.47 -5.19
C THR A 198 22.94 -6.58 -6.22
N GLY A 199 22.43 -6.40 -7.44
CA GLY A 199 22.37 -7.45 -8.47
C GLY A 199 21.26 -8.48 -8.22
N LEU A 200 20.38 -8.26 -7.22
CA LEU A 200 19.30 -9.20 -6.91
C LEU A 200 18.14 -9.09 -7.92
N PRO A 201 17.53 -10.20 -8.32
CA PRO A 201 16.31 -10.21 -9.13
C PRO A 201 15.16 -9.51 -8.39
N VAL A 202 14.32 -8.79 -9.15
CA VAL A 202 13.12 -8.11 -8.63
C VAL A 202 11.90 -8.71 -9.30
N VAL A 203 10.98 -9.26 -8.49
CA VAL A 203 9.77 -9.94 -8.99
C VAL A 203 8.51 -9.14 -8.69
N GLU A 204 7.56 -9.20 -9.62
CA GLU A 204 6.22 -8.64 -9.44
C GLU A 204 5.30 -9.71 -8.86
N ILE A 205 4.70 -9.45 -7.70
CA ILE A 205 3.76 -10.39 -7.10
C ILE A 205 2.35 -9.81 -7.21
N PRO A 206 1.42 -10.48 -7.90
CA PRO A 206 0.03 -10.04 -7.94
C PRO A 206 -0.53 -9.90 -6.52
N LYS A 207 -1.19 -8.77 -6.25
CA LYS A 207 -2.00 -8.64 -5.06
C LYS A 207 -3.36 -9.26 -5.32
N GLU A 208 -3.78 -10.15 -4.43
CA GLU A 208 -5.09 -10.76 -4.52
C GLU A 208 -6.21 -9.71 -4.45
N ASN A 209 -7.20 -9.85 -5.33
CA ASN A 209 -8.40 -9.05 -5.31
C ASN A 209 -9.45 -9.75 -4.45
N ILE A 210 -9.92 -9.11 -3.38
CA ILE A 210 -10.89 -9.72 -2.45
C ILE A 210 -12.35 -9.60 -2.91
N TYR A 211 -12.61 -8.95 -4.05
CA TYR A 211 -13.94 -8.70 -4.63
C TYR A 211 -14.12 -9.44 -5.96
N THR A 212 -13.68 -10.69 -6.03
CA THR A 212 -13.78 -11.54 -7.23
C THR A 212 -15.21 -11.99 -7.56
N GLU A 213 -16.04 -12.17 -6.54
CA GLU A 213 -17.44 -12.54 -6.68
C GLU A 213 -18.31 -11.31 -6.99
N ASN A 214 -19.08 -11.36 -8.08
CA ASN A 214 -20.09 -10.37 -8.36
C ASN A 214 -21.35 -10.63 -7.52
N LYS A 215 -21.76 -9.67 -6.69
CA LYS A 215 -22.94 -9.79 -5.82
C LYS A 215 -23.42 -8.43 -5.34
N VAL A 216 -24.62 -8.40 -4.76
CA VAL A 216 -25.16 -7.22 -4.10
C VAL A 216 -25.43 -7.56 -2.64
N VAL A 217 -25.07 -6.66 -1.74
CA VAL A 217 -25.26 -6.83 -0.30
C VAL A 217 -25.80 -5.54 0.28
N ARG A 218 -26.87 -5.64 1.07
CA ARG A 218 -27.32 -4.56 1.94
C ARG A 218 -26.56 -4.61 3.25
N TYR A 219 -25.90 -3.50 3.59
CA TYR A 219 -25.09 -3.41 4.79
C TYR A 219 -25.67 -2.35 5.73
N THR A 220 -25.99 -2.76 6.95
CA THR A 220 -26.42 -1.88 8.03
C THR A 220 -25.29 -1.74 9.04
N TYR A 221 -24.85 -0.50 9.29
CA TYR A 221 -23.85 -0.22 10.30
C TYR A 221 -24.44 -0.44 11.69
N MET A 222 -23.72 -1.17 12.54
CA MET A 222 -24.14 -1.47 13.92
C MET A 222 -23.86 -0.32 14.90
N ASP A 223 -23.44 0.85 14.41
CA ASP A 223 -23.25 2.04 15.21
C ASP A 223 -24.60 2.71 15.55
N SER A 224 -24.56 3.75 16.40
CA SER A 224 -25.76 4.49 16.79
C SER A 224 -26.51 5.15 15.63
N SER A 225 -25.86 5.30 14.46
CA SER A 225 -26.44 5.92 13.28
C SER A 225 -27.34 4.97 12.47
N ARG A 226 -27.18 3.64 12.63
CA ARG A 226 -27.87 2.60 11.87
C ARG A 226 -27.91 2.90 10.35
N ARG A 227 -26.85 3.51 9.83
CA ARG A 227 -26.75 3.86 8.41
C ARG A 227 -26.85 2.60 7.57
N GLU A 228 -27.54 2.72 6.45
CA GLU A 228 -27.67 1.65 5.47
C GLU A 228 -26.93 2.05 4.19
N GLU A 229 -26.25 1.08 3.59
CA GLU A 229 -25.67 1.23 2.26
C GLU A 229 -25.87 -0.04 1.44
N LEU A 230 -26.11 0.15 0.15
CA LEU A 230 -26.06 -0.91 -0.85
C LEU A 230 -24.60 -1.06 -1.30
N ARG A 231 -24.07 -2.28 -1.20
CA ARG A 231 -22.73 -2.64 -1.69
C ARG A 231 -22.87 -3.53 -2.91
N ILE A 232 -22.36 -3.07 -4.04
CA ILE A 232 -22.41 -3.77 -5.31
C ILE A 232 -20.99 -4.20 -5.66
N PHE A 233 -20.73 -5.49 -5.57
CA PHE A 233 -19.48 -6.10 -5.96
C PHE A 233 -19.59 -6.43 -7.46
N LEU A 234 -18.78 -5.77 -8.28
CA LEU A 234 -18.83 -5.93 -9.72
C LEU A 234 -17.44 -5.70 -10.33
N GLY A 235 -16.90 -6.73 -10.99
CA GLY A 235 -15.65 -6.63 -11.75
C GLY A 235 -14.43 -6.30 -10.89
N GLY A 236 -14.30 -6.92 -9.72
CA GLY A 236 -13.17 -6.69 -8.81
C GLY A 236 -13.27 -5.40 -7.98
N MET A 237 -14.43 -4.74 -7.98
CA MET A 237 -14.69 -3.46 -7.32
C MET A 237 -15.92 -3.56 -6.41
N CYS A 238 -15.95 -2.78 -5.34
CA CYS A 238 -17.13 -2.62 -4.48
C CYS A 238 -17.66 -1.19 -4.57
N TYR A 239 -18.80 -1.00 -5.22
CA TYR A 239 -19.51 0.27 -5.32
C TYR A 239 -20.47 0.39 -4.13
N CYS A 240 -20.31 1.44 -3.34
CA CYS A 240 -21.14 1.71 -2.17
C CYS A 240 -22.08 2.89 -2.45
N ALA A 241 -23.38 2.65 -2.32
CA ALA A 241 -24.43 3.64 -2.42
C ALA A 241 -25.12 3.80 -1.06
N PRO A 242 -24.90 4.92 -0.34
CA PRO A 242 -25.55 5.15 0.94
C PRO A 242 -27.05 5.45 0.74
N LYS A 243 -27.89 4.97 1.65
CA LYS A 243 -29.35 5.23 1.61
C LYS A 243 -29.72 6.65 2.06
N SER A 244 -28.84 7.32 2.81
CA SER A 244 -29.03 8.69 3.25
C SER A 244 -27.77 9.52 3.04
N LYS A 245 -27.96 10.82 2.76
CA LYS A 245 -26.88 11.81 2.77
C LYS A 245 -26.25 11.84 4.17
N GLY A 246 -24.99 11.43 4.27
CA GLY A 246 -24.19 11.39 5.50
C GLY A 246 -22.72 11.08 5.20
N ASP A 247 -21.89 10.95 6.23
CA ASP A 247 -20.41 10.93 6.12
C ASP A 247 -19.80 9.84 5.22
N LEU A 248 -20.56 8.78 4.89
CA LEU A 248 -20.04 7.63 4.16
C LEU A 248 -19.81 7.91 2.67
N GLY A 249 -20.58 8.83 2.08
CA GLY A 249 -20.53 9.24 0.67
C GLY A 249 -20.66 8.10 -0.37
N PHE A 250 -20.95 8.47 -1.62
CA PHE A 250 -20.79 7.54 -2.75
C PHE A 250 -19.32 7.24 -2.97
N ARG A 251 -18.98 5.95 -3.09
CA ARG A 251 -17.59 5.52 -3.27
C ARG A 251 -17.49 4.19 -4.00
N VAL A 252 -16.37 3.99 -4.66
CA VAL A 252 -15.90 2.68 -5.14
C VAL A 252 -14.61 2.31 -4.42
N VAL A 253 -14.50 1.04 -4.07
CA VAL A 253 -13.33 0.44 -3.42
C VAL A 253 -12.71 -0.58 -4.37
N GLU A 254 -11.43 -0.42 -4.69
CA GLU A 254 -10.67 -1.41 -5.48
C GLU A 254 -10.39 -2.65 -4.62
N GLY A 255 -10.70 -3.85 -5.11
CA GLY A 255 -10.56 -5.08 -4.31
C GLY A 255 -9.11 -5.52 -4.07
N ASP A 256 -8.17 -5.11 -4.91
CA ASP A 256 -6.74 -5.40 -4.75
C ASP A 256 -6.04 -4.31 -3.92
N THR A 257 -6.30 -3.03 -4.13
CA THR A 257 -5.61 -1.95 -3.41
C THR A 257 -6.33 -1.43 -2.16
N LEU A 258 -7.64 -1.69 -2.03
CA LEU A 258 -8.54 -1.08 -1.05
C LEU A 258 -8.61 0.45 -1.12
N LYS A 259 -8.08 1.06 -2.20
CA LYS A 259 -8.19 2.49 -2.43
C LYS A 259 -9.65 2.87 -2.68
N ARG A 260 -10.04 4.01 -2.13
CA ARG A 260 -11.41 4.54 -2.20
C ARG A 260 -11.46 5.77 -3.07
N HIS A 261 -12.39 5.79 -4.02
CA HIS A 261 -12.58 6.88 -4.96
C HIS A 261 -14.06 7.21 -5.12
N PHE A 262 -14.36 8.42 -5.59
CA PHE A 262 -15.69 8.69 -6.12
C PHE A 262 -15.81 7.98 -7.49
N PRO A 263 -16.84 7.16 -7.73
CA PRO A 263 -16.97 6.42 -8.99
C PRO A 263 -17.35 7.38 -10.12
N SER A 264 -16.92 7.09 -11.35
CA SER A 264 -17.37 7.81 -12.54
C SER A 264 -18.83 7.46 -12.88
N PRO A 265 -19.61 8.38 -13.48
CA PRO A 265 -21.03 8.16 -13.75
C PRO A 265 -21.28 6.87 -14.52
N GLU A 266 -20.56 6.66 -15.61
CA GLU A 266 -20.64 5.45 -16.45
C GLU A 266 -20.47 4.14 -15.65
N LYS A 267 -19.48 4.10 -14.74
CA LYS A 267 -19.19 2.90 -13.95
C LYS A 267 -20.20 2.70 -12.83
N PHE A 268 -20.65 3.79 -12.23
CA PHE A 268 -21.65 3.73 -11.17
C PHE A 268 -23.01 3.32 -11.72
N GLU A 269 -23.44 3.89 -12.85
CA GLU A 269 -24.66 3.50 -13.56
C GLU A 269 -24.62 2.03 -13.98
N ALA A 270 -23.48 1.53 -14.48
CA ALA A 270 -23.31 0.12 -14.78
C ALA A 270 -23.47 -0.80 -13.54
N ALA A 271 -22.96 -0.37 -12.38
CA ALA A 271 -23.12 -1.10 -11.12
C ALA A 271 -24.58 -1.11 -10.64
N ILE A 272 -25.27 0.03 -10.68
CA ILE A 272 -26.71 0.11 -10.37
C ILE A 272 -27.53 -0.76 -11.34
N GLY A 273 -27.22 -0.72 -12.63
CA GLY A 273 -27.86 -1.57 -13.63
C GLY A 273 -27.63 -3.07 -13.38
N PHE A 274 -26.48 -3.46 -12.84
CA PHE A 274 -26.26 -4.83 -12.39
C PHE A 274 -27.17 -5.20 -11.22
N ALA A 275 -27.25 -4.35 -10.18
CA ALA A 275 -28.12 -4.61 -9.04
C ALA A 275 -29.61 -4.68 -9.40
N LEU A 276 -30.05 -3.86 -10.37
CA LEU A 276 -31.40 -3.91 -10.92
C LEU A 276 -31.65 -5.23 -11.66
N ARG A 277 -30.72 -5.66 -12.52
CA ARG A 277 -30.84 -6.91 -13.28
C ARG A 277 -30.86 -8.16 -12.40
N THR A 278 -30.19 -8.13 -11.25
CA THR A 278 -30.22 -9.23 -10.28
C THR A 278 -31.47 -9.24 -9.40
N GLY A 279 -32.35 -8.22 -9.51
CA GLY A 279 -33.58 -8.11 -8.72
C GLY A 279 -33.37 -7.70 -7.26
N GLU A 280 -32.18 -7.20 -6.91
CA GLU A 280 -31.80 -6.84 -5.53
C GLU A 280 -32.33 -5.45 -5.13
N ILE A 281 -32.65 -4.64 -6.15
CA ILE A 281 -33.31 -3.34 -6.06
C ILE A 281 -34.40 -3.24 -7.13
N GLY A 282 -35.43 -2.43 -6.87
CA GLY A 282 -36.45 -2.07 -7.87
C GLY A 282 -36.06 -0.85 -8.70
N GLU A 283 -36.84 -0.55 -9.74
CA GLU A 283 -36.61 0.61 -10.63
C GLU A 283 -36.67 1.94 -9.87
N ASP A 284 -37.63 2.12 -8.98
CA ASP A 284 -37.78 3.35 -8.18
C ASP A 284 -36.57 3.60 -7.28
N GLU A 285 -36.07 2.55 -6.61
CA GLU A 285 -34.88 2.63 -5.77
C GLU A 285 -33.63 2.93 -6.62
N ALA A 286 -33.48 2.27 -7.77
CA ALA A 286 -32.38 2.52 -8.69
C ALA A 286 -32.37 3.98 -9.19
N ASN A 287 -33.53 4.51 -9.58
CA ASN A 287 -33.69 5.89 -10.03
C ASN A 287 -33.34 6.89 -8.91
N GLN A 288 -33.84 6.64 -7.68
CA GLN A 288 -33.51 7.49 -6.54
C GLN A 288 -32.00 7.51 -6.24
N ILE A 289 -31.35 6.34 -6.25
CA ILE A 289 -29.90 6.23 -6.02
C ILE A 289 -29.11 7.01 -7.08
N LEU A 290 -29.54 6.95 -8.35
CA LEU A 290 -28.88 7.67 -9.44
C LEU A 290 -29.07 9.19 -9.34
N GLU A 291 -30.25 9.66 -8.94
CA GLU A 291 -30.49 11.09 -8.68
C GLU A 291 -29.67 11.61 -7.49
N ASP A 292 -29.60 10.84 -6.40
CA ASP A 292 -28.76 11.17 -5.24
C ASP A 292 -27.27 11.21 -5.62
N TYR A 293 -26.83 10.26 -6.45
CA TYR A 293 -25.48 10.23 -6.98
C TYR A 293 -25.16 11.46 -7.85
N ARG A 294 -26.06 11.83 -8.78
CA ARG A 294 -25.90 13.02 -9.65
C ARG A 294 -25.79 14.28 -8.81
N THR A 295 -26.64 14.40 -7.80
CA THR A 295 -26.61 15.51 -6.84
C THR A 295 -25.26 15.57 -6.13
N ALA A 296 -24.78 14.46 -5.58
CA ALA A 296 -23.49 14.38 -4.92
C ALA A 296 -22.30 14.67 -5.86
N ASP A 297 -22.40 14.24 -7.13
CA ASP A 297 -21.38 14.47 -8.14
C ASP A 297 -21.29 15.95 -8.56
N ILE A 298 -22.43 16.65 -8.63
CA ILE A 298 -22.49 18.10 -8.86
C ILE A 298 -21.94 18.84 -7.64
N GLU A 299 -22.37 18.48 -6.42
CA GLU A 299 -21.95 19.11 -5.18
C GLU A 299 -20.42 19.07 -5.02
N ARG A 300 -19.80 17.88 -5.20
CA ARG A 300 -18.33 17.77 -5.05
C ARG A 300 -17.54 18.54 -6.11
N GLN A 301 -18.13 18.75 -7.30
CA GLN A 301 -17.49 19.47 -8.41
C GLN A 301 -17.71 20.98 -8.32
N THR A 302 -18.69 21.41 -7.54
CA THR A 302 -19.01 22.82 -7.32
C THR A 302 -18.03 23.42 -6.31
N PRO A 303 -17.29 24.49 -6.67
CA PRO A 303 -16.46 25.23 -5.73
C PRO A 303 -17.26 25.68 -4.51
N THR A 304 -16.81 25.27 -3.32
CA THR A 304 -17.47 25.61 -2.05
C THR A 304 -16.50 26.39 -1.17
N ALA A 305 -16.99 27.49 -0.58
CA ALA A 305 -16.26 28.26 0.41
C ALA A 305 -16.45 27.66 1.81
N TYR A 306 -15.37 27.59 2.56
CA TYR A 306 -15.35 27.12 3.95
C TYR A 306 -14.84 28.25 4.85
N PHE A 307 -15.49 28.39 5.99
CA PHE A 307 -15.17 29.40 6.99
C PHE A 307 -14.59 28.72 8.24
N ASP A 308 -13.73 29.42 8.95
CA ASP A 308 -13.24 28.96 10.24
C ASP A 308 -14.24 29.29 11.37
N LYS A 309 -13.84 28.96 12.60
CA LYS A 309 -14.65 29.17 13.81
C LYS A 309 -14.97 30.64 14.08
N ASP A 310 -14.19 31.57 13.52
CA ASP A 310 -14.33 33.01 13.73
C ASP A 310 -15.18 33.64 12.59
N GLY A 311 -15.67 32.82 11.65
CA GLY A 311 -16.46 33.26 10.50
C GLY A 311 -15.60 33.78 9.34
N GLU A 312 -14.28 33.68 9.45
CA GLU A 312 -13.34 34.12 8.41
C GLU A 312 -13.15 33.05 7.35
N ILE A 313 -12.87 33.48 6.11
CA ILE A 313 -12.68 32.55 5.00
C ILE A 313 -11.42 31.72 5.24
N ASP A 314 -11.59 30.40 5.28
CA ASP A 314 -10.49 29.45 5.43
C ASP A 314 -9.96 29.00 4.07
N ARG A 315 -10.87 28.60 3.17
CA ARG A 315 -10.52 28.08 1.84
C ARG A 315 -11.72 28.01 0.90
N VAL A 316 -11.44 27.96 -0.40
CA VAL A 316 -12.37 27.54 -1.45
C VAL A 316 -11.84 26.28 -2.12
N GLU A 317 -12.65 25.23 -2.25
CA GLU A 317 -12.22 23.98 -2.88
C GLU A 317 -13.32 23.27 -3.68
N CYS A 318 -12.90 22.44 -4.62
CA CYS A 318 -13.73 21.43 -5.28
C CYS A 318 -12.89 20.25 -5.76
N LEU A 319 -13.56 19.18 -6.18
CA LEU A 319 -12.97 18.00 -6.81
C LEU A 319 -13.26 18.00 -8.31
N GLN A 320 -12.35 17.48 -9.11
CA GLN A 320 -12.57 17.24 -10.55
C GLN A 320 -12.05 15.86 -10.95
N GLY A 321 -12.68 15.28 -11.96
CA GLY A 321 -12.34 13.94 -12.44
C GLY A 321 -12.77 12.84 -11.46
N TYR A 322 -12.29 11.62 -11.71
CA TYR A 322 -12.68 10.40 -11.02
C TYR A 322 -11.50 9.42 -10.91
N GLY A 323 -11.54 8.50 -9.96
CA GLY A 323 -10.50 7.47 -9.78
C GLY A 323 -9.10 8.05 -9.57
N GLU A 324 -8.10 7.48 -10.26
CA GLU A 324 -6.69 7.95 -10.23
C GLU A 324 -6.48 9.35 -10.83
N ARG A 325 -7.45 9.84 -11.62
CA ARG A 325 -7.44 11.16 -12.24
C ARG A 325 -8.17 12.21 -11.41
N GLU A 326 -8.70 11.83 -10.24
CA GLU A 326 -9.36 12.77 -9.34
C GLU A 326 -8.33 13.77 -8.78
N VAL A 327 -8.65 15.05 -8.89
CA VAL A 327 -7.82 16.16 -8.45
C VAL A 327 -8.64 17.07 -7.54
N LYS A 328 -8.01 17.56 -6.48
CA LYS A 328 -8.55 18.61 -5.63
C LYS A 328 -8.02 19.95 -6.10
N LEU A 329 -8.92 20.88 -6.38
CA LEU A 329 -8.58 22.28 -6.59
C LEU A 329 -8.80 23.00 -5.26
N ASN A 330 -7.84 23.79 -4.81
CA ASN A 330 -7.99 24.60 -3.60
C ASN A 330 -7.40 26.00 -3.76
N ILE A 331 -7.95 26.93 -2.99
CA ILE A 331 -7.40 28.25 -2.70
C ILE A 331 -7.49 28.40 -1.19
N ASN A 332 -6.37 28.47 -0.48
CA ASN A 332 -6.39 28.68 0.97
C ASN A 332 -6.44 30.18 1.31
N ARG A 333 -6.72 30.50 2.59
CA ARG A 333 -6.80 31.87 3.12
C ARG A 333 -5.63 32.79 2.77
N HIS A 334 -4.44 32.23 2.49
CA HIS A 334 -3.21 32.97 2.17
C HIS A 334 -2.98 33.15 0.67
N GLY A 335 -3.92 32.75 -0.20
CA GLY A 335 -3.75 32.84 -1.65
C GLY A 335 -2.87 31.75 -2.24
N ILE A 336 -2.63 30.65 -1.52
CA ILE A 336 -1.96 29.49 -2.11
C ILE A 336 -3.02 28.67 -2.85
N ALA A 337 -2.96 28.72 -4.18
CA ALA A 337 -3.91 28.05 -5.06
C ALA A 337 -3.27 26.83 -5.75
N ASN A 338 -3.78 25.62 -5.47
CA ASN A 338 -3.18 24.38 -5.97
C ASN A 338 -4.19 23.44 -6.62
N LYS A 339 -3.72 22.75 -7.65
CA LYS A 339 -4.25 21.48 -8.16
C LYS A 339 -3.44 20.34 -7.55
N ILE A 340 -4.10 19.52 -6.73
CA ILE A 340 -3.50 18.41 -5.99
C ILE A 340 -4.08 17.11 -6.51
N GLN A 341 -3.23 16.20 -7.02
CA GLN A 341 -3.67 14.85 -7.35
C GLN A 341 -3.87 14.03 -6.07
N LYS A 342 -5.06 13.43 -5.90
CA LYS A 342 -5.38 12.65 -4.71
C LYS A 342 -4.46 11.42 -4.66
N GLY A 343 -3.60 11.35 -3.64
CA GLY A 343 -2.56 10.32 -3.48
C GLY A 343 -1.11 10.86 -3.44
N ALA A 344 -0.84 12.03 -4.03
CA ALA A 344 0.50 12.63 -4.06
C ALA A 344 0.86 13.41 -2.77
N ALA A 345 -0.14 13.72 -1.93
CA ALA A 345 0.01 14.62 -0.79
C ALA A 345 0.87 14.09 0.38
N ARG A 346 1.30 12.82 0.37
CA ARG A 346 1.98 12.21 1.53
C ARG A 346 3.47 12.54 1.66
N LEU A 347 4.15 13.04 0.62
CA LEU A 347 5.58 13.33 0.68
C LEU A 347 5.93 14.68 0.04
N ARG A 348 6.13 15.70 0.88
CA ARG A 348 6.91 16.93 0.58
C ARG A 348 6.56 17.64 -0.73
N GLY A 349 5.30 18.04 -0.95
CA GLY A 349 4.94 18.97 -2.03
C GLY A 349 5.12 18.46 -3.47
N LYS A 350 5.53 17.19 -3.67
CA LYS A 350 5.56 16.56 -5.00
C LYS A 350 4.12 16.27 -5.42
N GLY A 351 3.65 16.95 -6.47
CA GLY A 351 2.33 16.71 -7.07
C GLY A 351 1.31 17.83 -6.91
N ALA A 352 1.65 18.92 -6.21
CA ALA A 352 0.88 20.16 -6.25
C ALA A 352 1.35 21.02 -7.45
N LYS A 353 0.41 21.39 -8.32
CA LYS A 353 0.64 22.40 -9.37
C LYS A 353 -0.11 23.65 -8.99
N SER A 354 0.51 24.83 -9.12
CA SER A 354 -0.19 26.08 -8.88
C SER A 354 -1.36 26.20 -9.87
N LEU A 355 -2.45 26.83 -9.45
CA LEU A 355 -3.55 27.16 -10.35
C LEU A 355 -3.25 28.47 -11.08
N SER A 356 -3.73 28.58 -12.32
CA SER A 356 -3.70 29.85 -13.03
C SER A 356 -4.76 30.79 -12.48
N GLN A 357 -4.55 32.09 -12.63
CA GLN A 357 -5.52 33.12 -12.27
C GLN A 357 -6.87 32.90 -12.96
N TYR A 358 -6.88 32.49 -14.24
CA TYR A 358 -8.12 32.14 -14.95
C TYR A 358 -8.89 30.99 -14.28
N ALA A 359 -8.19 29.97 -13.78
CA ALA A 359 -8.83 28.87 -13.10
C ALA A 359 -9.41 29.30 -11.75
N THR A 360 -8.68 30.13 -10.99
CA THR A 360 -9.14 30.62 -9.69
C THR A 360 -10.28 31.64 -9.83
N ASP A 361 -10.26 32.51 -10.84
CA ASP A 361 -11.36 33.46 -11.13
C ASP A 361 -12.68 32.69 -11.35
N ARG A 362 -12.68 31.66 -12.19
CA ARG A 362 -13.87 30.81 -12.41
C ARG A 362 -14.30 30.05 -11.16
N MET A 363 -13.35 29.61 -10.32
CA MET A 363 -13.69 28.94 -9.07
C MET A 363 -14.45 29.88 -8.14
N ILE A 364 -14.01 31.14 -8.02
CA ILE A 364 -14.65 32.14 -7.16
C ILE A 364 -16.02 32.54 -7.70
N GLU A 365 -16.14 32.79 -9.01
CA GLU A 365 -17.42 33.09 -9.65
C GLU A 365 -18.46 31.99 -9.39
N ALA A 366 -18.05 30.72 -9.49
CA ALA A 366 -18.93 29.59 -9.20
C ALA A 366 -19.26 29.49 -7.70
N ALA A 367 -18.29 29.70 -6.81
CA ALA A 367 -18.48 29.57 -5.36
C ALA A 367 -19.48 30.58 -4.79
N VAL A 368 -19.51 31.80 -5.33
CA VAL A 368 -20.39 32.87 -4.82
C VAL A 368 -21.82 32.81 -5.37
N LYS A 369 -22.08 31.99 -6.40
CA LYS A 369 -23.34 32.02 -7.16
C LYS A 369 -24.58 31.71 -6.31
N ASN A 370 -24.44 30.86 -5.30
CA ASN A 370 -25.54 30.38 -4.46
C ASN A 370 -25.46 30.88 -3.01
N LEU A 371 -24.62 31.88 -2.74
CA LEU A 371 -24.45 32.46 -1.40
C LEU A 371 -25.30 33.71 -1.21
N SER A 372 -25.49 34.11 0.04
CA SER A 372 -26.11 35.41 0.33
C SER A 372 -25.25 36.55 -0.24
N PRO A 373 -25.84 37.73 -0.56
CA PRO A 373 -25.07 38.87 -1.07
C PRO A 373 -23.89 39.26 -0.16
N GLU A 374 -24.08 39.18 1.16
CA GLU A 374 -23.05 39.51 2.15
C GLU A 374 -21.88 38.52 2.12
N GLU A 375 -22.16 37.22 2.09
CA GLU A 375 -21.13 36.18 1.99
C GLU A 375 -20.41 36.23 0.65
N ALA A 376 -21.15 36.45 -0.44
CA ALA A 376 -20.59 36.60 -1.78
C ALA A 376 -19.61 37.77 -1.85
N GLU A 377 -19.96 38.91 -1.25
CA GLU A 377 -19.09 40.09 -1.23
C GLU A 377 -17.87 39.89 -0.32
N SER A 378 -18.04 39.23 0.82
CA SER A 378 -16.92 38.83 1.69
C SER A 378 -15.89 37.98 0.93
N ILE A 379 -16.36 36.98 0.17
CA ILE A 379 -15.48 36.12 -0.63
C ILE A 379 -14.79 36.89 -1.77
N ARG A 380 -15.50 37.77 -2.47
CA ARG A 380 -14.89 38.61 -3.52
C ARG A 380 -13.83 39.54 -2.95
N SER A 381 -14.13 40.22 -1.84
CA SER A 381 -13.21 41.12 -1.16
C SER A 381 -11.95 40.40 -0.67
N TRP A 382 -12.11 39.21 -0.09
CA TRP A 382 -10.98 38.35 0.28
C TRP A 382 -10.17 37.94 -0.96
N TYR A 383 -10.84 37.48 -2.01
CA TYR A 383 -10.17 37.01 -3.21
C TYR A 383 -9.35 38.11 -3.88
N GLU A 384 -9.87 39.33 -4.01
CA GLU A 384 -9.13 40.47 -4.56
C GLU A 384 -7.84 40.77 -3.78
N LYS A 385 -7.81 40.55 -2.46
CA LYS A 385 -6.59 40.72 -1.65
C LYS A 385 -5.53 39.66 -1.95
N VAL A 386 -5.94 38.43 -2.25
CA VAL A 386 -5.01 37.30 -2.46
C VAL A 386 -4.71 36.99 -3.92
N ARG A 387 -5.53 37.50 -4.85
CA ARG A 387 -5.43 37.30 -6.30
C ARG A 387 -4.07 37.68 -6.89
N PRO A 388 -3.41 38.79 -6.49
CA PRO A 388 -2.06 39.12 -6.97
C PRO A 388 -1.02 38.03 -6.61
N SER A 389 -1.06 37.50 -5.39
CA SER A 389 -0.14 36.45 -4.93
C SER A 389 -0.29 35.14 -5.73
N ILE A 390 -1.52 34.82 -6.13
CA ILE A 390 -1.81 33.67 -7.00
C ILE A 390 -1.16 33.86 -8.38
N ALA A 391 -1.35 35.04 -8.98
CA ALA A 391 -0.80 35.38 -10.29
C ALA A 391 0.74 35.32 -10.31
N ASP A 392 1.38 35.84 -9.25
CA ASP A 392 2.83 35.80 -9.09
C ASP A 392 3.36 34.37 -8.96
N THR A 393 2.73 33.55 -8.11
CA THR A 393 3.12 32.15 -7.89
C THR A 393 3.02 31.34 -9.19
N TRP A 394 1.91 31.50 -9.93
CA TRP A 394 1.72 30.84 -11.22
C TRP A 394 2.79 31.27 -12.23
N SER A 395 3.06 32.57 -12.34
CA SER A 395 4.06 33.12 -13.26
C SER A 395 5.48 32.62 -12.96
N GLN A 396 5.84 32.50 -11.68
CA GLN A 396 7.12 31.91 -11.28
C GLN A 396 7.22 30.44 -11.69
N GLN A 397 6.17 29.65 -11.47
CA GLN A 397 6.15 28.24 -11.85
C GLN A 397 6.21 28.06 -13.38
N ASP A 398 5.52 28.90 -14.14
CA ASP A 398 5.50 28.85 -15.60
C ASP A 398 6.86 29.23 -16.22
N ARG A 399 7.52 30.27 -15.69
CA ARG A 399 8.89 30.65 -16.05
C ARG A 399 9.88 29.52 -15.75
N ALA A 400 9.74 28.85 -14.60
CA ALA A 400 10.60 27.73 -14.22
C ALA A 400 10.45 26.55 -15.19
N ARG A 401 9.22 26.24 -15.64
CA ARG A 401 8.95 25.21 -16.65
C ARG A 401 9.55 25.57 -18.01
N SER A 402 9.36 26.81 -18.45
CA SER A 402 9.91 27.30 -19.71
C SER A 402 11.44 27.21 -19.74
N ARG A 403 12.12 27.58 -18.65
CA ARG A 403 13.58 27.47 -18.51
C ARG A 403 14.09 26.03 -18.50
N MET A 404 13.31 25.08 -17.96
CA MET A 404 13.66 23.65 -18.02
C MET A 404 13.53 23.08 -19.43
N GLY A 405 12.50 23.48 -20.19
CA GLY A 405 12.34 23.08 -21.60
C GLY A 405 13.54 23.50 -22.48
N TYR A 406 14.08 24.70 -22.25
CA TYR A 406 15.27 25.19 -22.96
C TYR A 406 16.59 24.47 -22.58
N ARG A 407 16.65 23.77 -21.44
CA ARG A 407 17.84 23.00 -21.03
C ARG A 407 17.90 21.59 -21.62
N ILE A 408 16.79 21.06 -22.12
CA ILE A 408 16.73 19.73 -22.74
C ILE A 408 17.05 19.81 -24.25
N ILE A 409 16.95 20.98 -24.86
CA ILE A 409 17.18 21.24 -26.29
C ILE A 409 18.55 21.94 -26.51
N ARG A 410 19.58 21.61 -25.73
CA ARG A 410 20.95 22.08 -26.00
C ARG A 410 21.94 20.94 -25.98
#